data_AF-A0A9P1FYZ0-F1
#
_entry.id   AF-A0A9P1FYZ0-F1
#
_cell.length_a   1.000
_cell.length_b   1.000
_cell.length_c   1.000
_cell.angle_alpha   90.00
_cell.angle_beta   90.00
_cell.angle_gamma   90.00
#
_symmetry.space_group_name_H-M   'P 1'
#
loop_
_entity.id
_entity.type
_entity.pdbx_description
1 polymer ?
#
loop_
_entity_poly.entity_id
_entity_poly.type
_entity_poly.pdbx_seq_one_letter_code
_entity_poly.pdbx_strand_id
1 'polypeptide(L)'
;MGAQVSENCCGPREKEALTYSEKALKRSCCRYGDGCQRANPVHFVEESHPGDPDYEADGAVTVPVVAAGALLPRRQDSFDWIRLANGPEDRMLRAGTAALTLKACRGNGYQLAEAVVPLRHIDALLQGTQIVTLEEVSRQLSQSRGWFASSAAPRVTLSRHGTALDAALSVVNGRAKVAVLGAASAYHPCGGFCTGGRHALEET
;
A
#
# COMPACT_ATOMS: atom_id res chain seq x y z
N MET A 1 -11.82 -16.04 57.98
CA MET A 1 -12.07 -14.81 57.19
C MET A 1 -11.73 -15.13 55.75
N GLY A 2 -12.74 -15.52 54.97
CA GLY A 2 -12.59 -16.01 53.61
C GLY A 2 -12.55 -14.86 52.60
N ALA A 3 -11.64 -14.94 51.65
CA ALA A 3 -11.57 -14.05 50.50
C ALA A 3 -12.68 -14.41 49.50
N GLN A 4 -13.50 -13.44 49.12
CA GLN A 4 -14.44 -13.56 48.00
C GLN A 4 -13.90 -12.80 46.79
N VAL A 5 -13.72 -13.55 45.72
CA VAL A 5 -13.53 -13.07 44.35
C VAL A 5 -14.86 -12.47 43.88
N SER A 6 -14.84 -11.26 43.33
CA SER A 6 -15.99 -10.71 42.59
C SER A 6 -15.57 -10.41 41.16
N GLU A 7 -15.98 -11.32 40.28
CA GLU A 7 -16.10 -11.12 38.84
C GLU A 7 -17.27 -10.16 38.55
N ASN A 8 -17.10 -9.30 37.54
CA ASN A 8 -18.11 -8.70 36.63
C ASN A 8 -17.96 -7.17 36.45
N CYS A 9 -17.27 -6.77 35.37
CA CYS A 9 -17.22 -5.38 34.87
C CYS A 9 -17.79 -5.22 33.44
N CYS A 10 -18.66 -6.12 32.97
CA CYS A 10 -19.30 -5.97 31.65
C CYS A 10 -20.83 -5.95 31.79
N GLY A 11 -21.39 -4.74 31.93
CA GLY A 11 -22.81 -4.49 31.69
C GLY A 11 -23.14 -4.48 30.18
N PRO A 12 -24.40 -4.74 29.79
CA PRO A 12 -24.79 -4.83 28.40
C PRO A 12 -24.70 -3.47 27.72
N ARG A 13 -23.93 -3.39 26.61
CA ARG A 13 -23.89 -2.20 25.75
C ARG A 13 -25.15 -2.17 24.90
N GLU A 14 -26.02 -1.23 25.20
CA GLU A 14 -27.16 -0.85 24.37
C GLU A 14 -26.65 -0.42 22.99
N LYS A 15 -27.31 -0.91 21.94
CA LYS A 15 -26.96 -0.64 20.55
C LYS A 15 -27.49 0.73 20.16
N GLU A 16 -26.69 1.77 20.39
CA GLU A 16 -26.94 3.08 19.79
C GLU A 16 -26.72 2.98 18.27
N ALA A 17 -27.83 3.01 17.53
CA ALA A 17 -27.84 3.11 16.09
C ALA A 17 -27.31 4.49 15.68
N LEU A 18 -26.04 4.53 15.24
CA LEU A 18 -25.45 5.70 14.60
C LEU A 18 -26.14 5.95 13.26
N THR A 19 -26.95 7.00 13.19
CA THR A 19 -27.55 7.49 11.96
C THR A 19 -26.47 8.15 11.10
N TYR A 20 -26.05 7.45 10.04
CA TYR A 20 -25.04 7.91 9.09
C TYR A 20 -25.67 8.96 8.16
N SER A 21 -25.18 10.19 8.25
CA SER A 21 -25.59 11.31 7.38
C SER A 21 -25.34 10.98 5.90
N GLU A 22 -26.32 11.35 5.05
CA GLU A 22 -26.55 10.94 3.64
C GLU A 22 -25.49 11.36 2.60
N LYS A 23 -24.23 11.53 2.96
CA LYS A 23 -23.13 11.45 1.99
C LYS A 23 -22.55 10.05 2.03
N ALA A 24 -23.30 9.09 1.49
CA ALA A 24 -22.81 7.76 1.20
C ALA A 24 -21.52 7.92 0.37
N LEU A 25 -20.39 7.48 0.94
CA LEU A 25 -19.12 7.44 0.26
C LEU A 25 -19.30 6.48 -0.94
N LYS A 26 -19.40 7.00 -2.17
CA LYS A 26 -19.57 6.17 -3.37
C LYS A 26 -18.45 5.13 -3.42
N ARG A 27 -18.81 3.85 -3.53
CA ARG A 27 -17.83 2.77 -3.70
C ARG A 27 -17.13 2.94 -5.04
N SER A 28 -15.88 2.51 -5.12
CA SER A 28 -15.16 2.52 -6.41
C SER A 28 -15.70 1.41 -7.29
N CYS A 29 -15.91 1.66 -8.58
CA CYS A 29 -16.35 0.61 -9.50
C CYS A 29 -15.35 -0.56 -9.54
N CYS A 30 -15.88 -1.78 -9.45
CA CYS A 30 -15.08 -2.98 -9.61
C CYS A 30 -14.47 -3.01 -11.00
N ARG A 31 -13.16 -3.24 -11.09
CA ARG A 31 -12.43 -3.32 -12.36
C ARG A 31 -13.01 -4.39 -13.31
N TYR A 32 -13.59 -5.45 -12.77
CA TYR A 32 -14.14 -6.55 -13.56
C TYR A 32 -15.61 -6.33 -13.97
N GLY A 33 -16.27 -5.31 -13.41
CA GLY A 33 -17.68 -5.02 -13.68
C GLY A 33 -18.57 -6.27 -13.58
N ASP A 34 -19.33 -6.53 -14.64
CA ASP A 34 -20.26 -7.67 -14.75
C ASP A 34 -19.55 -9.03 -14.75
N GLY A 35 -18.26 -9.06 -15.10
CA GLY A 35 -17.44 -10.27 -15.14
C GLY A 35 -16.78 -10.62 -13.80
N CYS A 36 -17.08 -9.92 -12.70
CA CYS A 36 -16.47 -10.17 -11.41
C CYS A 36 -16.93 -11.51 -10.80
N GLN A 37 -15.99 -12.42 -10.52
CA GLN A 37 -16.28 -13.72 -9.88
C GLN A 37 -15.85 -13.79 -8.41
N ARG A 38 -15.54 -12.64 -7.78
CA ARG A 38 -15.09 -12.62 -6.38
C ARG A 38 -16.27 -12.89 -5.44
N ALA A 39 -16.05 -13.73 -4.43
CA ALA A 39 -17.07 -14.10 -3.45
C ALA A 39 -16.86 -13.47 -2.05
N ASN A 40 -15.82 -12.66 -1.85
CA ASN A 40 -15.51 -12.07 -0.55
C ASN A 40 -16.54 -10.98 -0.21
N PRO A 41 -17.27 -11.05 0.93
CA PRO A 41 -18.24 -10.02 1.32
C PRO A 41 -17.64 -8.61 1.43
N VAL A 42 -16.36 -8.48 1.82
CA VAL A 42 -15.68 -7.17 1.93
C VAL A 42 -15.55 -6.51 0.56
N HIS A 43 -15.33 -7.29 -0.50
CA HIS A 43 -15.24 -6.78 -1.88
C HIS A 43 -16.52 -6.05 -2.29
N PHE A 44 -17.69 -6.58 -1.93
CA PHE A 44 -18.99 -5.97 -2.20
C PHE A 44 -19.31 -4.80 -1.27
N VAL A 45 -18.59 -4.61 -0.17
CA VAL A 45 -18.70 -3.39 0.65
C VAL A 45 -17.82 -2.26 0.08
N GLU A 46 -16.70 -2.61 -0.55
CA GLU A 46 -15.71 -1.63 -1.03
C GLU A 46 -15.87 -1.23 -2.50
N GLU A 47 -16.41 -2.14 -3.35
CA GLU A 47 -16.51 -1.95 -4.79
C GLU A 47 -17.95 -2.07 -5.32
N SER A 48 -18.32 -1.20 -6.26
CA SER A 48 -19.63 -1.23 -6.94
C SER A 48 -19.61 -2.03 -8.23
N HIS A 49 -20.70 -2.72 -8.56
CA HIS A 49 -20.87 -3.57 -9.74
C HIS A 49 -22.09 -3.15 -10.57
N PRO A 50 -22.19 -3.54 -11.86
CA PRO A 50 -23.40 -3.32 -12.64
C PRO A 50 -24.66 -3.74 -11.90
N GLY A 51 -25.60 -2.81 -11.75
CA GLY A 51 -26.83 -3.02 -10.98
C GLY A 51 -26.80 -2.42 -9.57
N ASP A 52 -25.63 -2.03 -9.06
CA ASP A 52 -25.55 -1.28 -7.80
C ASP A 52 -26.01 0.18 -7.99
N PRO A 53 -26.64 0.81 -6.97
CA PRO A 53 -27.14 2.18 -7.07
C PRO A 53 -26.05 3.24 -7.31
N ASP A 54 -24.81 2.92 -6.94
CA ASP A 54 -23.62 3.76 -7.04
C ASP A 54 -22.62 3.27 -8.12
N TYR A 55 -23.08 2.45 -9.07
CA TYR A 55 -22.27 2.00 -10.20
C TYR A 55 -22.32 2.95 -11.40
N GLU A 56 -21.16 3.48 -11.79
CA GLU A 56 -21.01 4.31 -12.98
C GLU A 56 -20.35 3.48 -14.09
N ALA A 57 -21.09 3.20 -15.18
CA ALA A 57 -20.68 2.30 -16.27
C ALA A 57 -19.46 2.80 -17.06
N ASP A 58 -19.21 4.11 -17.05
CA ASP A 58 -17.99 4.70 -17.57
C ASP A 58 -16.91 4.63 -16.50
N GLY A 59 -16.27 3.45 -16.42
CA GLY A 59 -14.96 3.26 -15.81
C GLY A 59 -13.84 4.04 -16.50
N ALA A 60 -14.11 5.26 -16.99
CA ALA A 60 -13.12 6.27 -17.26
C ALA A 60 -12.46 6.57 -15.91
N VAL A 61 -11.49 5.74 -15.54
CA VAL A 61 -10.68 6.00 -14.37
C VAL A 61 -9.95 7.29 -14.67
N THR A 62 -10.49 8.38 -14.14
CA THR A 62 -9.86 9.69 -14.22
C THR A 62 -8.53 9.54 -13.50
N VAL A 63 -7.44 9.53 -14.27
CA VAL A 63 -6.10 9.54 -13.69
C VAL A 63 -6.02 10.76 -12.78
N PRO A 64 -5.55 10.61 -11.53
CA PRO A 64 -5.48 11.76 -10.64
C PRO A 64 -4.55 12.81 -11.26
N VAL A 65 -5.06 14.04 -11.40
CA VAL A 65 -4.26 15.19 -11.78
C VAL A 65 -3.51 15.66 -10.55
N VAL A 66 -2.18 15.49 -10.56
CA VAL A 66 -1.31 16.01 -9.52
C VAL A 66 -1.02 17.46 -9.87
N ALA A 67 -1.83 18.38 -9.31
CA ALA A 67 -1.65 19.82 -9.50
C ALA A 67 -0.27 20.28 -8.99
N ALA A 68 0.29 21.34 -9.60
CA ALA A 68 1.46 22.03 -9.09
C ALA A 68 1.12 22.69 -7.73
N GLY A 69 1.27 21.93 -6.64
CA GLY A 69 0.80 22.29 -5.29
C GLY A 69 0.21 21.11 -4.51
N ALA A 70 -0.19 20.03 -5.19
CA ALA A 70 -0.52 18.73 -4.58
C ALA A 70 0.74 17.91 -4.22
N LEU A 71 1.91 18.50 -4.39
CA LEU A 71 3.18 17.93 -3.99
C LEU A 71 3.28 18.02 -2.47
N LEU A 72 3.78 16.95 -1.85
CA LEU A 72 4.19 17.00 -0.45
C LEU A 72 5.07 18.23 -0.22
N PRO A 73 4.89 19.00 0.87
CA PRO A 73 5.71 20.18 1.10
C PRO A 73 7.17 19.77 1.30
N ARG A 74 8.09 20.46 0.65
CA ARG A 74 9.51 20.34 0.97
C ARG A 74 9.78 21.18 2.21
N ARG A 75 10.38 20.59 3.25
CA ARG A 75 10.71 21.28 4.51
C ARG A 75 12.22 21.26 4.68
N GLN A 76 12.83 22.44 4.87
CA GLN A 76 14.30 22.57 4.97
C GLN A 76 15.01 21.91 3.76
N ASP A 77 14.49 22.13 2.55
CA ASP A 77 14.98 21.51 1.32
C ASP A 77 15.03 19.97 1.34
N SER A 78 14.22 19.32 2.18
CA SER A 78 14.14 17.86 2.27
C SER A 78 12.70 17.35 2.38
N PHE A 79 12.53 16.07 2.05
CA PHE A 79 11.32 15.28 2.32
C PHE A 79 11.48 14.37 3.53
N ASP A 80 12.55 14.50 4.30
CA ASP A 80 12.82 13.67 5.49
C ASP A 80 11.70 13.72 6.53
N TRP A 81 10.92 14.81 6.58
CA TRP A 81 9.77 14.92 7.47
C TRP A 81 8.73 13.81 7.22
N ILE A 82 8.63 13.26 6.01
CA ILE A 82 7.74 12.13 5.69
C ILE A 82 8.06 10.95 6.62
N ARG A 83 9.35 10.71 6.88
CA ARG A 83 9.86 9.64 7.75
C ARG A 83 9.94 10.05 9.22
N LEU A 84 10.39 11.27 9.48
CA LEU A 84 10.79 11.69 10.81
C LEU A 84 9.65 12.34 11.60
N ALA A 85 8.74 13.05 10.94
CA ALA A 85 7.71 13.85 11.59
C ALA A 85 6.40 13.05 11.79
N ASN A 86 5.70 13.32 12.89
CA ASN A 86 4.52 12.55 13.30
C ASN A 86 3.36 13.41 13.80
N GLY A 87 3.40 14.71 13.54
CA GLY A 87 2.32 15.61 13.91
C GLY A 87 1.02 15.23 13.21
N PRO A 88 -0.15 15.65 13.73
CA PRO A 88 -1.44 15.42 13.08
C PRO A 88 -1.46 15.86 11.62
N GLU A 89 -0.86 17.02 11.32
CA GLU A 89 -0.73 17.53 9.96
C GLU A 89 0.12 16.63 9.06
N ASP A 90 1.26 16.13 9.56
CA ASP A 90 2.15 15.23 8.80
C ASP A 90 1.43 13.93 8.43
N ARG A 91 0.66 13.39 9.37
CA ARG A 91 -0.16 12.19 9.17
C ARG A 91 -1.23 12.44 8.13
N MET A 92 -1.92 13.59 8.18
CA MET A 92 -2.92 13.96 7.19
C MET A 92 -2.31 14.10 5.79
N LEU A 93 -1.15 14.73 5.66
CA LEU A 93 -0.45 14.86 4.38
C LEU A 93 -0.02 13.50 3.81
N ARG A 94 0.52 12.60 4.65
CA ARG A 94 0.84 11.23 4.24
C ARG A 94 -0.40 10.45 3.82
N ALA A 95 -1.49 10.52 4.59
CA ALA A 95 -2.74 9.84 4.27
C ALA A 95 -3.36 10.36 2.95
N GLY A 96 -3.33 11.67 2.72
CA GLY A 96 -3.76 12.27 1.46
C GLY A 96 -2.91 11.79 0.26
N THR A 97 -1.59 11.71 0.45
CA THR A 97 -0.69 11.17 -0.56
C THR A 97 -0.95 9.69 -0.82
N ALA A 98 -1.18 8.90 0.23
CA ALA A 98 -1.55 7.49 0.10
C ALA A 98 -2.82 7.31 -0.73
N ALA A 99 -3.84 8.14 -0.49
CA ALA A 99 -5.07 8.12 -1.27
C ALA A 99 -4.83 8.46 -2.76
N LEU A 100 -3.94 9.41 -3.06
CA LEU A 100 -3.56 9.74 -4.44
C LEU A 100 -2.81 8.58 -5.11
N THR A 101 -1.87 7.94 -4.40
CA THR A 101 -1.15 6.77 -4.91
C THR A 101 -2.10 5.63 -5.24
N LEU A 102 -3.07 5.33 -4.36
CA LEU A 102 -4.07 4.30 -4.61
C LEU A 102 -4.96 4.64 -5.81
N LYS A 103 -5.37 5.90 -5.96
CA LYS A 103 -6.11 6.36 -7.16
C LYS A 103 -5.28 6.19 -8.43
N ALA A 104 -4.00 6.55 -8.41
CA ALA A 104 -3.11 6.40 -9.55
C ALA A 104 -2.94 4.92 -9.94
N CYS A 105 -2.77 4.04 -8.95
CA CYS A 105 -2.68 2.60 -9.18
C CYS A 105 -3.99 2.03 -9.76
N ARG A 106 -5.14 2.44 -9.24
CA ARG A 106 -6.45 2.03 -9.78
C ARG A 106 -6.65 2.52 -11.22
N GLY A 107 -6.17 3.73 -11.52
CA GLY A 107 -6.21 4.35 -12.85
C GLY A 107 -5.08 4.00 -13.80
N ASN A 108 -4.19 3.08 -13.43
CA ASN A 108 -3.03 2.69 -14.24
C ASN A 108 -2.17 3.89 -14.70
N GLY A 109 -2.12 4.95 -13.91
CA GLY A 109 -1.44 6.18 -14.28
C GLY A 109 -1.79 7.37 -13.42
N TYR A 110 -1.03 8.44 -13.57
CA TYR A 110 -1.30 9.75 -13.00
C TYR A 110 -0.91 10.83 -14.01
N GLN A 111 -1.43 12.03 -13.85
CA GLN A 111 -1.01 13.18 -14.64
C GLN A 111 -0.11 14.08 -13.80
N LEU A 112 1.07 14.39 -14.33
CA LEU A 112 2.04 15.31 -13.74
C LEU A 112 2.20 16.49 -14.69
N ALA A 113 1.75 17.68 -14.26
CA ALA A 113 1.60 18.85 -15.12
C ALA A 113 0.76 18.51 -16.37
N GLU A 114 1.33 18.63 -17.57
CA GLU A 114 0.65 18.31 -18.84
C GLU A 114 0.92 16.88 -19.33
N ALA A 115 1.77 16.12 -18.65
CA ALA A 115 2.16 14.78 -19.07
C ALA A 115 1.40 13.69 -18.30
N VAL A 116 0.87 12.71 -19.03
CA VAL A 116 0.31 11.49 -18.44
C VAL A 116 1.44 10.46 -18.25
N VAL A 117 1.60 10.00 -17.02
CA VAL A 117 2.56 8.95 -16.64
C VAL A 117 1.81 7.64 -16.45
N PRO A 118 1.93 6.67 -17.38
CA PRO A 118 1.23 5.39 -17.27
C PRO A 118 1.98 4.43 -16.34
N LEU A 119 1.24 3.74 -15.48
CA LEU A 119 1.73 2.65 -14.63
C LEU A 119 1.48 1.30 -15.33
N ARG A 120 2.29 1.03 -16.37
CA ARG A 120 2.06 -0.06 -17.35
C ARG A 120 2.17 -1.48 -16.79
N HIS A 121 2.76 -1.65 -15.62
CA HIS A 121 3.16 -2.96 -15.11
C HIS A 121 2.32 -3.45 -13.92
N ILE A 122 1.28 -2.72 -13.52
CA ILE A 122 0.48 -3.08 -12.33
C ILE A 122 -0.09 -4.50 -12.44
N ASP A 123 -0.70 -4.84 -13.57
CA ASP A 123 -1.34 -6.16 -13.71
C ASP A 123 -0.30 -7.29 -13.70
N ALA A 124 0.84 -7.08 -14.37
CA ALA A 124 1.95 -8.04 -14.34
C ALA A 124 2.54 -8.22 -12.93
N LEU A 125 2.63 -7.13 -12.15
CA LEU A 125 3.09 -7.18 -10.75
C LEU A 125 2.11 -7.96 -9.87
N LEU A 126 0.80 -7.74 -10.04
CA LEU A 126 -0.24 -8.45 -9.28
C LEU A 126 -0.23 -9.94 -9.62
N GLN A 127 -0.20 -10.30 -10.90
CA GLN A 127 -0.17 -11.69 -11.36
C GLN A 127 1.13 -12.40 -10.96
N GLY A 128 2.25 -11.67 -10.93
CA GLY A 128 3.56 -12.20 -10.54
C GLY A 128 3.80 -12.28 -9.04
N THR A 129 2.87 -11.81 -8.20
CA THR A 129 3.02 -11.84 -6.74
C THR A 129 2.91 -13.27 -6.22
N GLN A 130 3.87 -13.71 -5.42
CA GLN A 130 3.92 -15.06 -4.87
C GLN A 130 3.97 -15.03 -3.34
N ILE A 131 3.26 -15.97 -2.71
CA ILE A 131 3.40 -16.26 -1.29
C ILE A 131 4.37 -17.44 -1.17
N VAL A 132 5.47 -17.22 -0.47
CA VAL A 132 6.48 -18.27 -0.23
C VAL A 132 6.39 -18.71 1.22
N THR A 133 6.18 -20.01 1.45
CA THR A 133 6.10 -20.60 2.79
C THR A 133 7.48 -20.97 3.32
N LEU A 134 7.61 -21.12 4.64
CA LEU A 134 8.86 -21.57 5.25
C LEU A 134 9.32 -22.94 4.73
N GLU A 135 8.38 -23.85 4.49
CA GLU A 135 8.68 -25.16 3.91
C GLU A 135 9.25 -25.04 2.50
N GLU A 136 8.65 -24.20 1.66
CA GLU A 136 9.12 -23.97 0.29
C GLU A 136 10.52 -23.33 0.28
N VAL A 137 10.78 -22.34 1.14
CA VAL A 137 12.12 -21.78 1.32
C VAL A 137 13.11 -22.85 1.78
N SER A 138 12.74 -23.69 2.75
CA SER A 138 13.62 -24.73 3.29
C SER A 138 13.97 -25.79 2.24
N ARG A 139 12.98 -26.19 1.44
CA ARG A 139 13.16 -27.09 0.29
C ARG A 139 14.08 -26.46 -0.76
N GLN A 140 13.85 -25.20 -1.10
CA GLN A 140 14.71 -24.47 -2.05
C GLN A 140 16.15 -24.42 -1.53
N LEU A 141 16.39 -23.97 -0.29
CA LEU A 141 17.73 -23.87 0.28
C LEU A 141 18.47 -25.22 0.33
N SER A 142 17.77 -26.31 0.68
CA SER A 142 18.35 -27.65 0.72
C SER A 142 18.71 -28.20 -0.67
N GLN A 143 17.95 -27.84 -1.71
CA GLN A 143 18.22 -28.19 -3.11
C GLN A 143 19.26 -27.28 -3.76
N SER A 144 19.50 -26.09 -3.20
CA SER A 144 20.29 -25.01 -3.80
C SER A 144 21.78 -25.04 -3.51
N ARG A 145 22.38 -26.23 -3.33
CA ARG A 145 23.83 -26.40 -3.08
C ARG A 145 24.78 -25.75 -4.13
N GLY A 146 24.26 -25.16 -5.21
CA GLY A 146 25.02 -24.44 -6.24
C GLY A 146 24.52 -23.02 -6.61
N TRP A 147 23.53 -22.44 -5.92
CA TRP A 147 22.97 -21.13 -6.36
C TRP A 147 23.91 -19.95 -6.11
N PHE A 148 24.88 -20.10 -5.22
CA PHE A 148 25.92 -19.12 -4.93
C PHE A 148 27.19 -19.29 -5.78
N ALA A 149 27.15 -20.10 -6.85
CA ALA A 149 28.29 -20.35 -7.73
C ALA A 149 28.63 -19.16 -8.67
N SER A 150 28.46 -17.92 -8.21
CA SER A 150 29.12 -16.78 -8.85
C SER A 150 30.59 -16.83 -8.48
N SER A 151 31.47 -16.93 -9.48
CA SER A 151 32.92 -16.87 -9.29
C SER A 151 33.42 -15.49 -8.83
N ALA A 152 32.57 -14.45 -8.96
CA ALA A 152 32.88 -13.10 -8.49
C ALA A 152 32.35 -12.88 -7.07
N ALA A 153 33.22 -12.37 -6.20
CA ALA A 153 32.85 -11.98 -4.84
C ALA A 153 31.74 -10.90 -4.86
N PRO A 154 30.75 -10.97 -3.95
CA PRO A 154 29.70 -9.97 -3.88
C PRO A 154 30.28 -8.60 -3.50
N ARG A 155 29.83 -7.55 -4.19
CA ARG A 155 30.12 -6.17 -3.80
C ARG A 155 29.11 -5.71 -2.77
N VAL A 156 29.59 -5.32 -1.60
CA VAL A 156 28.76 -4.79 -0.51
C VAL A 156 29.05 -3.30 -0.35
N THR A 157 28.01 -2.48 -0.34
CA THR A 157 28.09 -1.04 -0.14
C THR A 157 27.12 -0.60 0.93
N LEU A 158 27.54 0.28 1.83
CA LEU A 158 26.71 0.87 2.87
C LEU A 158 26.49 2.36 2.57
N SER A 159 25.24 2.77 2.41
CA SER A 159 24.85 4.18 2.41
C SER A 159 24.24 4.54 3.76
N ARG A 160 24.61 5.70 4.31
CA ARG A 160 24.02 6.25 5.55
C ARG A 160 22.84 7.18 5.29
N HIS A 161 22.60 7.53 4.03
CA HIS A 161 21.56 8.47 3.61
C HIS A 161 20.72 7.85 2.49
N GLY A 162 19.46 8.31 2.39
CA GLY A 162 18.50 7.83 1.41
C GLY A 162 17.68 6.63 1.88
N THR A 163 16.77 6.22 1.01
CA THR A 163 15.84 5.10 1.18
C THR A 163 16.33 3.85 0.45
N ALA A 164 15.66 2.73 0.67
CA ALA A 164 15.94 1.50 -0.07
C ALA A 164 15.69 1.69 -1.59
N LEU A 165 14.73 2.54 -1.97
CA LEU A 165 14.46 2.88 -3.36
C LEU A 165 15.54 3.77 -3.97
N ASP A 166 16.12 4.71 -3.21
CA ASP A 166 17.27 5.50 -3.69
C ASP A 166 18.47 4.60 -4.00
N ALA A 167 18.73 3.62 -3.12
CA ALA A 167 19.77 2.62 -3.34
C ALA A 167 19.46 1.78 -4.58
N ALA A 168 18.22 1.34 -4.78
CA ALA A 168 17.80 0.59 -5.95
C ALA A 168 18.01 1.39 -7.25
N LEU A 169 17.54 2.65 -7.28
CA LEU A 169 17.69 3.53 -8.44
C LEU A 169 19.17 3.79 -8.78
N SER A 170 20.05 3.85 -7.79
CA SER A 170 21.49 4.03 -8.02
C SER A 170 22.18 2.86 -8.74
N VAL A 171 21.57 1.66 -8.70
CA VAL A 171 22.13 0.44 -9.32
C VAL A 171 21.34 -0.05 -10.54
N VAL A 172 20.14 0.49 -10.79
CA VAL A 172 19.37 0.18 -12.00
C VAL A 172 20.14 0.67 -13.23
N ASN A 173 20.49 -0.26 -14.11
CA ASN A 173 21.24 0.03 -15.34
C ASN A 173 20.64 -0.66 -16.58
N GLY A 174 19.41 -1.17 -16.47
CA GLY A 174 18.69 -1.88 -17.54
C GLY A 174 19.17 -3.30 -17.83
N ARG A 175 20.27 -3.77 -17.21
CA ARG A 175 20.84 -5.11 -17.46
C ARG A 175 20.53 -6.13 -16.38
N ALA A 176 20.25 -5.68 -15.17
CA ALA A 176 19.97 -6.54 -14.03
C ALA A 176 18.61 -6.20 -13.40
N LYS A 177 17.93 -7.23 -12.88
CA LYS A 177 16.77 -7.05 -12.01
C LYS A 177 17.28 -6.68 -10.62
N VAL A 178 16.69 -5.63 -10.04
CA VAL A 178 17.01 -5.17 -8.69
C VAL A 178 15.91 -5.64 -7.76
N ALA A 179 16.29 -6.28 -6.65
CA ALA A 179 15.38 -6.66 -5.57
C ALA A 179 15.54 -5.68 -4.41
N VAL A 180 14.43 -5.28 -3.82
CA VAL A 180 14.38 -4.40 -2.63
C VAL A 180 13.68 -5.16 -1.51
N LEU A 181 14.28 -5.14 -0.32
CA LEU A 181 13.69 -5.74 0.86
C LEU A 181 12.92 -4.66 1.64
N GLY A 182 11.61 -4.85 1.79
CA GLY A 182 10.76 -4.00 2.63
C GLY A 182 10.79 -4.45 4.10
N ALA A 183 10.70 -3.49 5.03
CA ALA A 183 10.50 -3.78 6.45
C ALA A 183 9.00 -4.00 6.74
N ALA A 184 8.44 -5.06 6.16
CA ALA A 184 7.00 -5.28 6.11
C ALA A 184 6.38 -5.61 7.47
N SER A 185 5.15 -5.13 7.68
CA SER A 185 4.27 -5.51 8.78
C SER A 185 3.77 -6.93 8.60
N ALA A 186 3.73 -7.68 9.71
CA ALA A 186 3.15 -9.03 9.73
C ALA A 186 1.62 -9.05 9.73
N TYR A 187 0.96 -7.90 9.96
CA TYR A 187 -0.48 -7.84 10.24
C TYR A 187 -1.29 -7.08 9.19
N HIS A 188 -0.68 -6.07 8.55
CA HIS A 188 -1.39 -5.19 7.62
C HIS A 188 -0.52 -4.94 6.40
N PRO A 189 -1.03 -5.18 5.18
CA PRO A 189 -0.28 -4.84 3.96
C PRO A 189 -0.08 -3.33 3.90
N CYS A 190 1.15 -2.90 3.60
CA CYS A 190 1.55 -1.49 3.59
C CYS A 190 1.46 -0.81 4.97
N GLY A 191 1.39 -1.56 6.06
CA GLY A 191 1.36 -1.04 7.43
C GLY A 191 0.30 0.05 7.64
N GLY A 192 0.72 1.18 8.21
CA GLY A 192 -0.12 2.35 8.47
C GLY A 192 -0.28 3.31 7.29
N PHE A 193 0.14 2.96 6.08
CA PHE A 193 0.24 3.85 4.91
C PHE A 193 -1.03 4.68 4.67
N CYS A 194 -2.19 4.01 4.60
CA CYS A 194 -3.49 4.67 4.36
C CYS A 194 -3.92 5.65 5.47
N THR A 195 -3.35 5.52 6.67
CA THR A 195 -3.67 6.36 7.84
C THR A 195 -2.58 7.40 8.13
N GLY A 196 -1.58 7.52 7.26
CA GLY A 196 -0.43 8.39 7.46
C GLY A 196 0.53 7.90 8.53
N GLY A 197 0.60 6.59 8.76
CA GLY A 197 1.61 5.96 9.60
C GLY A 197 3.03 6.26 9.10
N ARG A 198 4.00 6.04 9.99
CA ARG A 198 5.44 6.20 9.73
C ARG A 198 6.28 5.09 10.39
N HIS A 199 5.59 4.04 10.85
CA HIS A 199 6.12 3.13 11.86
C HIS A 199 7.09 2.09 11.28
N ALA A 200 7.21 2.01 9.96
CA ALA A 200 8.11 1.13 9.25
C ALA A 200 8.66 1.80 7.98
N LEU A 201 9.80 1.28 7.49
CA LEU A 201 10.27 1.56 6.12
C LEU A 201 9.30 1.04 5.04
N GLU A 202 8.20 0.41 5.43
CA GLU A 202 7.12 0.02 4.53
C GLU A 202 6.27 1.22 4.07
N GLU A 203 6.14 2.26 4.90
CA GLU A 203 5.29 3.43 4.57
C GLU A 203 6.07 4.62 3.97
N THR A 204 7.40 4.51 3.84
CA THR A 204 8.30 5.63 3.48
C THR A 204 9.46 5.21 2.59
#